data_AF-A0A158QWM6-F1
#
_entry.id   AF-A0A158QWM6-F1
#
_cell.length_a   1.000
_cell.length_b   1.000
_cell.length_c   1.000
_cell.angle_alpha   90.00
_cell.angle_beta   90.00
_cell.angle_gamma   90.00
#
_symmetry.space_group_name_H-M   'P 1'
#
loop_
_entity.id
_entity.type
_entity.pdbx_description
1 polymer ?
#
loop_
_entity_poly.entity_id
_entity_poly.type
_entity_poly.pdbx_seq_one_letter_code
_entity_poly.pdbx_strand_id
1 'polypeptide(L)'
;MSSNGFGKNLSIAEVGGMGNLFPRLHKEKEYDIKEICELCDKKSAFVFGPGACPKSVLGTTGELVADVASKATSLVNNHSSPYKTCEINSPKFNLMANLAISEQPEPAEV
;
A
#
# COMPACT_ATOMS: atom_id res chain seq x y z
N MET A 1 4.48 6.50 -9.71
CA MET A 1 5.82 6.01 -9.36
C MET A 1 6.74 7.19 -9.30
N SER A 2 7.39 7.40 -8.16
CA SER A 2 8.44 8.43 -8.06
C SER A 2 9.84 7.90 -8.37
N SER A 3 9.99 6.60 -8.63
CA SER A 3 11.24 5.98 -9.09
C SER A 3 11.31 5.92 -10.62
N ASN A 4 12.53 5.84 -11.16
CA ASN A 4 12.78 5.69 -12.59
C ASN A 4 12.62 4.24 -13.10
N GLY A 5 12.39 3.29 -12.19
CA GLY A 5 12.17 1.88 -12.49
C GLY A 5 11.78 1.07 -11.26
N PHE A 6 11.62 -0.25 -11.45
CA PHE A 6 11.25 -1.19 -10.38
C PHE A 6 12.42 -1.63 -9.50
N GLY A 7 13.65 -1.26 -9.84
CA GLY A 7 14.82 -1.61 -9.06
C GLY A 7 15.31 -3.05 -9.22
N LYS A 8 16.51 -3.29 -8.72
CA LYS A 8 17.10 -4.63 -8.59
C LYS A 8 16.74 -5.26 -7.25
N ASN A 9 16.91 -6.58 -7.15
CA ASN A 9 16.67 -7.36 -5.92
C ASN A 9 15.24 -7.20 -5.38
N LEU A 10 14.26 -7.29 -6.28
CA LEU A 10 12.85 -7.18 -5.95
C LEU A 10 12.43 -8.34 -5.04
N SER A 11 11.69 -8.00 -3.99
CA SER A 11 11.07 -8.95 -3.08
C SER A 11 9.56 -8.70 -3.07
N ILE A 12 8.80 -9.77 -2.93
CA ILE A 12 7.35 -9.68 -2.76
C ILE A 12 7.03 -9.87 -1.28
N ALA A 13 6.33 -8.91 -0.70
CA ALA A 13 5.75 -9.00 0.62
C ALA A 13 4.24 -9.18 0.50
N GLU A 14 3.76 -10.33 0.93
CA GLU A 14 2.34 -10.60 1.13
C GLU A 14 2.03 -10.44 2.63
N VAL A 15 1.27 -9.40 2.97
CA VAL A 15 1.00 -9.04 4.36
C VAL A 15 -0.49 -9.18 4.64
N GLY A 16 -0.83 -9.91 5.70
CA GLY A 16 -2.22 -10.13 6.09
C GLY A 16 -2.96 -11.03 5.10
N GLY A 17 -4.16 -10.63 4.70
CA GLY A 17 -4.94 -11.33 3.67
C GLY A 17 -6.45 -11.23 3.87
N MET A 18 -7.19 -11.89 2.98
CA MET A 18 -8.66 -11.87 2.98
C MET A 18 -9.29 -12.36 4.28
N GLY A 19 -8.61 -13.23 5.04
CA GLY A 19 -9.06 -13.67 6.36
C GLY A 19 -9.18 -12.54 7.40
N ASN A 20 -8.47 -11.42 7.21
CA ASN A 20 -8.65 -10.23 8.05
C ASN A 20 -9.91 -9.41 7.66
N LEU A 21 -10.42 -9.59 6.45
CA LEU A 21 -11.57 -8.86 5.92
C LEU A 21 -12.88 -9.65 6.08
N PHE A 22 -12.84 -10.95 5.79
CA PHE A 22 -14.00 -11.83 5.70
C PHE A 22 -13.73 -13.20 6.34
N PRO A 23 -14.71 -13.82 7.05
CA PRO A 23 -16.09 -13.39 7.25
C PRO A 23 -16.27 -12.33 8.33
N ARG A 24 -15.28 -12.17 9.21
CA ARG A 24 -15.27 -11.17 10.27
C ARG A 24 -14.21 -10.13 9.96
N LEU A 25 -14.59 -8.87 10.03
CA LEU A 25 -13.67 -7.76 9.83
C LEU A 25 -12.79 -7.55 11.08
N HIS A 26 -11.49 -7.72 10.91
CA HIS A 26 -10.44 -7.54 11.91
C HIS A 26 -9.84 -6.13 11.82
N LYS A 27 -10.59 -5.13 12.33
CA LYS A 27 -10.22 -3.70 12.24
C LYS A 27 -8.91 -3.36 12.96
N GLU A 28 -8.49 -4.19 13.89
CA GLU A 28 -7.23 -4.09 14.63
C GLU A 28 -5.98 -4.36 13.77
N LYS A 29 -6.16 -4.92 12.56
CA LYS A 29 -5.06 -5.22 11.64
C LYS A 29 -4.66 -3.96 10.87
N GLU A 30 -3.79 -3.16 11.48
CA GLU A 30 -3.06 -2.05 10.86
C GLU A 30 -1.58 -2.42 10.78
N TYR A 31 -0.94 -2.08 9.67
CA TYR A 31 0.47 -2.35 9.37
C TYR A 31 1.14 -1.08 8.87
N ASP A 32 2.47 -1.01 8.97
CA ASP A 32 3.30 0.09 8.47
C ASP A 32 4.26 -0.43 7.39
N ILE A 33 4.25 0.18 6.20
CA ILE A 33 5.12 -0.21 5.08
C ILE A 33 6.61 -0.18 5.48
N LYS A 34 7.03 0.73 6.36
CA LYS A 34 8.44 0.82 6.79
C LYS A 34 8.84 -0.40 7.59
N GLU A 35 7.98 -0.85 8.50
CA GLU A 35 8.22 -2.09 9.27
C GLU A 35 8.27 -3.31 8.35
N ILE A 36 7.42 -3.36 7.31
CA ILE A 36 7.48 -4.44 6.31
C ILE A 36 8.80 -4.41 5.53
N CYS A 37 9.27 -3.23 5.12
CA CYS A 37 10.58 -3.09 4.48
C CYS A 37 11.72 -3.57 5.38
N GLU A 38 11.68 -3.24 6.67
CA GLU A 38 12.66 -3.74 7.66
C GLU A 38 12.62 -5.26 7.81
N LEU A 39 11.43 -5.86 7.86
CA LEU A 39 11.24 -7.32 7.92
C LEU A 39 11.73 -8.03 6.64
N CYS A 40 11.77 -7.34 5.51
CA CYS A 40 12.33 -7.85 4.26
C CYS A 40 13.85 -7.60 4.12
N ASP A 41 14.51 -7.02 5.14
CA ASP A 41 15.90 -6.57 5.11
C ASP A 41 16.18 -5.46 4.06
N LYS A 42 15.21 -4.55 3.84
CA LYS A 42 15.23 -3.51 2.79
C LYS A 42 15.07 -2.09 3.37
N LYS A 43 16.09 -1.58 4.09
CA LYS A 43 16.01 -0.31 4.86
C LYS A 43 15.79 0.97 4.04
N SER A 44 16.12 0.97 2.75
CA SER A 44 15.92 2.11 1.82
C SER A 44 15.23 1.61 0.57
N ALA A 45 13.94 1.29 0.68
CA ALA A 45 13.22 0.60 -0.37
C ALA A 45 12.20 1.47 -1.12
N PHE A 46 12.06 1.17 -2.40
CA PHE A 46 10.95 1.58 -3.24
C PHE A 46 9.88 0.51 -3.13
N VAL A 47 8.67 0.94 -2.80
CA VAL A 47 7.53 0.06 -2.57
C VAL A 47 6.44 0.43 -3.55
N PHE A 48 5.89 -0.57 -4.23
CA PHE A 48 4.66 -0.39 -4.98
C PHE A 48 3.75 -1.61 -4.83
N GLY A 49 2.45 -1.38 -4.86
CA GLY A 49 1.49 -2.49 -4.85
C GLY A 49 0.12 -2.12 -4.29
N PRO A 50 -0.87 -2.99 -4.47
CA PRO A 50 -2.20 -2.80 -3.91
C PRO A 50 -2.25 -3.11 -2.41
N GLY A 51 -3.19 -2.47 -1.72
CA GLY A 51 -3.57 -2.82 -0.34
C GLY A 51 -4.88 -2.16 0.06
N ALA A 52 -5.32 -2.41 1.29
CA ALA A 52 -6.48 -1.72 1.85
C ALA A 52 -6.05 -0.40 2.53
N CYS A 53 -6.77 0.68 2.26
CA CYS A 53 -6.44 2.00 2.81
C CYS A 53 -6.43 2.02 4.34
N PRO A 54 -5.54 2.83 4.95
CA PRO A 54 -5.57 3.11 6.36
C PRO A 54 -6.83 3.93 6.70
N LYS A 55 -7.85 3.30 7.27
CA LYS A 55 -9.10 3.97 7.67
C LYS A 55 -8.83 5.09 8.69
N SER A 56 -7.80 4.92 9.53
CA SER A 56 -7.34 5.92 10.50
C SER A 56 -6.88 7.23 9.83
N VAL A 57 -6.47 7.19 8.56
CA VAL A 57 -6.01 8.35 7.78
C VAL A 57 -7.11 8.87 6.85
N LEU A 58 -7.81 7.97 6.16
CA LEU A 58 -8.83 8.34 5.17
C LEU A 58 -10.20 8.68 5.79
N GLY A 59 -10.45 8.24 7.03
CA GLY A 59 -11.75 8.35 7.72
C GLY A 59 -12.81 7.36 7.22
N THR A 60 -12.58 6.72 6.08
CA THR A 60 -13.46 5.73 5.44
C THR A 60 -12.66 4.56 4.88
N THR A 61 -13.34 3.53 4.39
CA THR A 61 -12.72 2.42 3.65
C THR A 61 -12.34 2.84 2.24
N GLY A 62 -11.27 2.26 1.71
CA GLY A 62 -10.83 2.51 0.35
C GLY A 62 -9.73 1.56 -0.08
N GLU A 63 -9.36 1.69 -1.35
CA GLU A 63 -8.28 0.94 -1.98
C GLU A 63 -7.01 1.78 -2.02
N LEU A 64 -5.90 1.18 -1.59
CA LEU A 64 -4.57 1.79 -1.55
C LEU A 64 -3.76 1.33 -2.76
N VAL A 65 -3.14 2.28 -3.43
CA VAL A 65 -1.99 2.05 -4.30
C VAL A 65 -0.78 2.59 -3.55
N ALA A 66 0.01 1.68 -2.97
CA ALA A 66 1.26 2.03 -2.32
C ALA A 66 2.25 2.51 -3.39
N ASP A 67 2.86 3.65 -3.11
CA ASP A 67 3.94 4.31 -3.84
C ASP A 67 4.55 5.31 -2.85
N VAL A 68 5.67 5.95 -3.19
CA VAL A 68 6.30 7.01 -2.38
C VAL A 68 5.31 8.14 -2.07
N ALA A 69 4.38 8.42 -2.99
CA ALA A 69 3.17 9.20 -2.74
C ALA A 69 1.96 8.27 -2.84
N SER A 70 1.65 7.58 -1.74
CA SER A 70 0.58 6.61 -1.69
C SER A 70 -0.77 7.23 -2.09
N LYS A 71 -1.51 6.55 -2.97
CA LYS A 71 -2.82 7.00 -3.44
C LYS A 71 -3.92 6.18 -2.82
N ALA A 72 -4.91 6.85 -2.27
CA ALA A 72 -6.10 6.25 -1.69
C ALA A 72 -7.31 6.56 -2.57
N THR A 73 -8.13 5.55 -2.85
CA THR A 73 -9.40 5.72 -3.57
C THR A 73 -10.56 5.24 -2.71
N SER A 74 -11.57 6.08 -2.52
CA SER A 74 -12.78 5.75 -1.76
C SER A 74 -14.03 6.07 -2.54
N LEU A 75 -15.13 5.41 -2.17
CA LEU A 75 -16.47 5.73 -2.66
C LEU A 75 -16.95 7.06 -2.06
N VAL A 76 -17.57 7.89 -2.89
CA VAL A 76 -18.22 9.13 -2.44
C VAL A 76 -19.68 9.10 -2.85
N ASN A 77 -20.58 9.16 -1.86
CA ASN A 77 -22.02 9.26 -2.13
C ASN A 77 -22.32 10.64 -2.74
N ASN A 78 -23.19 10.68 -3.77
CA ASN A 78 -23.71 11.90 -4.41
C ASN A 78 -22.76 12.70 -5.32
N HIS A 79 -21.74 12.08 -5.91
CA HIS A 79 -20.93 12.70 -6.98
C HIS A 79 -21.21 12.09 -8.36
N SER A 80 -20.98 12.87 -9.43
CA SER A 80 -21.05 12.40 -10.82
C SER A 80 -19.99 11.34 -11.15
N SER A 81 -18.87 11.33 -10.41
CA SER A 81 -17.92 10.22 -10.35
C SER A 81 -18.08 9.51 -9.00
N PRO A 82 -18.37 8.19 -8.96
CA PRO A 82 -18.57 7.45 -7.71
C PRO A 82 -17.28 7.28 -6.89
N TYR A 83 -16.11 7.59 -7.47
CA TYR A 83 -14.81 7.42 -6.85
C TYR A 83 -14.09 8.77 -6.69
N LYS A 84 -13.45 8.94 -5.54
CA LYS A 84 -12.50 10.02 -5.28
C LYS A 84 -11.15 9.41 -4.95
N THR A 85 -10.13 9.83 -5.68
CA THR A 85 -8.73 9.49 -5.41
C THR A 85 -8.02 10.70 -4.79
N CYS A 86 -7.24 10.47 -3.74
CA CYS A 86 -6.38 11.49 -3.15
C CYS A 86 -5.02 10.89 -2.79
N GLU A 87 -4.01 11.74 -2.69
CA GLU A 87 -2.72 11.36 -2.13
C GLU A 87 -2.82 11.36 -0.61
N ILE A 88 -2.20 10.36 0.02
CA ILE A 88 -2.08 10.27 1.47
C ILE A 88 -0.60 10.25 1.84
N ASN A 89 -0.23 11.00 2.87
CA ASN A 89 1.12 11.01 3.42
C ASN A 89 1.20 10.12 4.65
N SER A 90 0.94 8.83 4.47
CA SER A 90 1.01 7.82 5.53
C SER A 90 1.52 6.51 4.97
N PRO A 91 2.49 5.85 5.65
CA PRO A 91 2.96 4.52 5.26
C PRO A 91 2.02 3.39 5.73
N LYS A 92 0.94 3.73 6.42
CA LYS A 92 0.04 2.74 7.02
C LYS A 92 -0.91 2.14 6.00
N PHE A 93 -1.29 0.89 6.22
CA PHE A 93 -2.39 0.21 5.53
C PHE A 93 -3.15 -0.71 6.49
N ASN A 94 -4.38 -1.09 6.13
CA ASN A 94 -5.19 -2.01 6.93
C ASN A 94 -5.37 -3.35 6.23
N LEU A 95 -5.67 -4.39 7.01
CA LEU A 95 -6.12 -5.73 6.60
C LEU A 95 -5.11 -6.55 5.78
N MET A 96 -4.69 -6.04 4.63
CA MET A 96 -3.81 -6.72 3.69
C MET A 96 -3.11 -5.78 2.71
N ALA A 97 -1.96 -6.22 2.21
CA ALA A 97 -1.29 -5.64 1.04
C ALA A 97 -0.42 -6.68 0.33
N ASN A 98 -0.28 -6.53 -0.98
CA ASN A 98 0.69 -7.26 -1.79
C ASN A 98 1.68 -6.24 -2.35
N LEU A 99 2.88 -6.22 -1.80
CA LEU A 99 3.86 -5.17 -2.05
C LEU A 99 5.06 -5.76 -2.79
N ALA A 100 5.50 -5.08 -3.85
CA ALA A 100 6.81 -5.27 -4.44
C ALA A 100 7.77 -4.24 -3.84
N ILE A 101 8.91 -4.72 -3.37
CA ILE A 101 9.90 -3.97 -2.59
C ILE A 101 11.26 -4.11 -3.25
N SER A 102 11.93 -3.00 -3.56
CA SER A 102 13.29 -3.01 -4.15
C SER A 102 14.20 -1.98 -3.49
N GLU A 103 15.51 -2.21 -3.42
CA GLU A 103 16.46 -1.32 -2.72
C GLU A 103 16.97 -0.17 -3.57
N GLN A 104 16.87 -0.29 -4.88
CA GLN A 104 17.47 0.63 -5.83
C GLN A 104 16.37 1.21 -6.72
N PRO A 105 16.30 2.53 -6.94
CA PRO A 105 15.29 3.13 -7.82
C PRO A 105 15.62 2.94 -9.31
N GLU A 106 16.86 2.56 -9.59
CA GLU A 106 17.39 2.48 -10.94
C GLU A 106 16.68 1.39 -11.73
N PRO A 107 16.48 1.58 -13.04
CA PRO A 107 15.94 0.53 -13.90
C PRO A 107 16.74 -0.77 -13.76
N ALA A 108 16.03 -1.87 -13.51
CA ALA A 108 16.57 -3.20 -13.75
C ALA A 108 16.37 -3.57 -15.23
N GLU A 109 17.16 -4.52 -15.75
CA GLU A 109 16.78 -5.22 -16.97
C GLU A 109 15.48 -5.98 -16.67
N VAL A 110 14.45 -5.73 -17.50
CA VAL A 110 13.08 -6.26 -17.35
C VAL A 110 12.68 -7.09 -18.56
#